data_AF-A0A6G3C461-F1
#
_entry.id   AF-A0A6G3C461-F1
#
_cell.length_a   1.000
_cell.length_b   1.000
_cell.length_c   1.000
_cell.angle_alpha   90.00
_cell.angle_beta   90.00
_cell.angle_gamma   90.00
#
_symmetry.space_group_name_H-M   'P 1'
#
loop_
_entity.id
_entity.type
_entity.pdbx_description
1 polymer ?
#
loop_
_entity_poly.entity_id
_entity_poly.type
_entity_poly.pdbx_seq_one_letter_code
_entity_poly.pdbx_strand_id
1 'polypeptide(L)'
;MTEHLADDVLARLARPGDDAPEHRRHLEGCPDCLTRAAAWQEIGSALRAEAARSAASVPSFDALLGPALAASGPLDAAGRLSTAADTPTPERRRHAFGLPHPWRTAWQLAVRQIVLMPGIWAPLNAAGFLGATVLASTYVQERFAVRLFGAVVVLLVMFGALMAASPRRDPKREVLFTLPVPPAAVFLARLTVVLCADVAMAMACSALLDGPGWWAVVSSWLGESLLAASLALALAVRFSPAQGAAAGGAVWLLGVVSGPEGMFSTPADTLVNALLSTTPWTLVLTVALLAWAAGAMRSFRLTTVPQ
;
A
#
# COMPACT_ATOMS: atom_id res chain seq x y z
N MET A 1 -23.76 -39.30 -3.16
CA MET A 1 -22.42 -38.76 -3.47
C MET A 1 -21.99 -37.95 -2.26
N THR A 2 -20.86 -38.28 -1.63
CA THR A 2 -20.41 -37.66 -0.37
C THR A 2 -19.33 -36.59 -0.57
N GLU A 3 -18.91 -36.34 -1.81
CA GLU A 3 -17.85 -35.39 -2.12
C GLU A 3 -18.47 -34.04 -2.48
N HIS A 4 -18.16 -33.00 -1.68
CA HIS A 4 -18.66 -31.63 -1.87
C HIS A 4 -17.68 -30.80 -2.70
N LEU A 5 -18.19 -29.84 -3.47
CA LEU A 5 -17.34 -28.86 -4.17
C LEU A 5 -16.56 -27.98 -3.18
N ALA A 6 -15.31 -27.67 -3.54
CA ALA A 6 -14.47 -26.74 -2.80
C ALA A 6 -14.95 -25.28 -2.95
N ASP A 7 -14.68 -24.43 -1.95
CA ASP A 7 -15.17 -23.04 -1.92
C ASP A 7 -14.66 -22.19 -3.10
N ASP A 8 -13.45 -22.44 -3.60
CA ASP A 8 -12.89 -21.72 -4.74
C ASP A 8 -13.60 -22.07 -6.06
N VAL A 9 -14.16 -23.28 -6.17
CA VAL A 9 -15.01 -23.69 -7.29
C VAL A 9 -16.38 -23.03 -7.16
N LEU A 10 -16.99 -23.04 -5.97
CA LEU A 10 -18.27 -22.36 -5.71
C LEU A 10 -18.18 -20.84 -5.95
N ALA A 11 -17.08 -20.20 -5.53
CA ALA A 11 -16.83 -18.78 -5.76
C ALA A 11 -16.62 -18.45 -7.25
N ARG A 12 -16.11 -19.39 -8.06
CA ARG A 12 -16.01 -19.25 -9.51
C ARG A 12 -17.38 -19.37 -10.19
N LEU A 13 -18.16 -20.39 -9.83
CA LEU A 13 -19.53 -20.61 -10.34
C LEU A 13 -20.49 -19.46 -9.99
N ALA A 14 -20.23 -18.72 -8.90
CA ALA A 14 -21.02 -17.54 -8.55
C ALA A 14 -20.83 -16.36 -9.53
N ARG A 15 -19.83 -16.41 -10.43
CA ARG A 15 -19.63 -15.40 -11.47
C ARG A 15 -20.50 -15.70 -12.69
N PRO A 16 -21.21 -14.71 -13.25
CA PRO A 16 -22.01 -14.93 -14.45
C PRO A 16 -21.10 -15.34 -15.63
N GLY A 17 -21.41 -16.48 -16.25
CA GLY A 17 -20.80 -16.94 -17.50
C GLY A 17 -19.82 -18.10 -17.42
N ASP A 18 -19.58 -18.67 -16.23
CA ASP A 18 -18.63 -19.77 -16.04
C ASP A 18 -19.31 -21.02 -15.47
N ASP A 19 -20.16 -21.66 -16.29
CA ASP A 19 -20.96 -22.82 -15.89
C ASP A 19 -20.51 -24.09 -16.64
N ALA A 20 -19.52 -24.79 -16.09
CA ALA A 20 -19.22 -26.13 -16.57
C ALA A 20 -20.43 -27.06 -16.29
N PRO A 21 -20.90 -27.85 -17.29
CA PRO A 21 -22.13 -28.66 -17.16
C PRO A 21 -22.05 -29.70 -16.04
N GLU A 22 -20.85 -30.17 -15.70
CA GLU A 22 -20.60 -31.11 -14.61
C GLU A 22 -20.90 -30.52 -13.23
N HIS A 23 -20.49 -29.27 -13.00
CA HIS A 23 -20.77 -28.56 -11.75
C HIS A 23 -22.26 -28.27 -11.58
N ARG A 24 -22.97 -27.97 -12.68
CA ARG A 24 -24.42 -27.74 -12.64
C ARG A 24 -25.18 -29.01 -12.21
N ARG A 25 -24.84 -30.17 -12.78
CA ARG A 25 -25.41 -31.46 -12.36
C ARG A 25 -25.12 -31.78 -10.88
N HIS A 26 -23.95 -31.41 -10.39
CA HIS A 26 -23.61 -31.59 -8.98
C HIS A 26 -24.48 -30.72 -8.06
N LEU A 27 -24.64 -29.42 -8.39
CA LEU A 27 -25.46 -28.49 -7.61
C LEU A 27 -26.94 -28.91 -7.56
N GLU A 28 -27.45 -29.50 -8.65
CA GLU A 28 -28.80 -30.07 -8.69
C GLU A 28 -28.95 -31.30 -7.77
N GLY A 29 -27.88 -32.06 -7.56
CA GLY A 29 -27.86 -33.28 -6.75
C GLY A 29 -27.43 -33.09 -5.28
N CYS A 30 -26.95 -31.90 -4.89
CA CYS A 30 -26.37 -31.66 -3.57
C CYS A 30 -26.91 -30.36 -2.92
N PRO A 31 -27.85 -30.45 -1.94
CA PRO A 31 -28.47 -29.26 -1.34
C PRO A 31 -27.46 -28.38 -0.57
N ASP A 32 -26.48 -28.98 0.10
CA ASP A 32 -25.47 -28.22 0.87
C ASP A 32 -24.60 -27.34 -0.03
N CYS A 33 -24.16 -27.87 -1.17
CA CYS A 33 -23.39 -27.11 -2.16
C CYS A 33 -24.24 -26.01 -2.80
N LEU A 34 -25.55 -26.24 -2.98
CA LEU A 34 -26.48 -25.22 -3.48
C LEU A 34 -26.63 -24.07 -2.48
N THR A 35 -26.79 -24.35 -1.18
CA THR A 35 -26.83 -23.31 -0.13
C THR A 35 -25.54 -22.50 -0.08
N ARG A 36 -24.37 -23.16 -0.15
CA ARG A 36 -23.07 -22.45 -0.17
C ARG A 36 -22.89 -21.61 -1.43
N ALA A 37 -23.30 -22.12 -2.60
CA ALA A 37 -23.28 -21.36 -3.85
C ALA A 37 -24.15 -20.10 -3.77
N ALA A 38 -25.35 -20.20 -3.18
CA ALA A 38 -26.24 -19.06 -2.99
C ALA A 38 -25.60 -17.97 -2.10
N ALA A 39 -24.92 -18.35 -1.01
CA ALA A 39 -24.18 -17.40 -0.18
C ALA A 39 -23.07 -16.67 -0.97
N TRP A 40 -22.32 -17.39 -1.82
CA TRP A 40 -21.34 -16.76 -2.70
C TRP A 40 -21.96 -15.83 -3.74
N GLN A 41 -23.13 -16.16 -4.28
CA GLN A 41 -23.88 -15.30 -5.20
C GLN A 41 -24.39 -14.02 -4.50
N GLU A 42 -24.84 -14.11 -3.25
CA GLU A 42 -25.25 -12.97 -2.44
C GLU A 42 -24.08 -12.04 -2.14
N ILE A 43 -22.93 -12.58 -1.73
CA ILE A 43 -21.69 -11.79 -1.56
C ILE A 43 -21.32 -11.12 -2.90
N GLY A 44 -21.39 -11.86 -4.01
CA GLY A 44 -21.10 -11.34 -5.34
C GLY A 44 -22.07 -10.27 -5.83
N SER A 45 -23.35 -10.33 -5.44
CA SER A 45 -24.35 -9.31 -5.78
C SER A 45 -24.17 -8.06 -4.92
N ALA A 46 -23.90 -8.21 -3.62
CA ALA A 46 -23.61 -7.11 -2.71
C ALA A 46 -22.37 -6.32 -3.15
N LEU A 47 -21.28 -7.02 -3.52
CA LEU A 47 -20.06 -6.39 -4.06
C LEU A 47 -20.32 -5.65 -5.38
N ARG A 48 -21.14 -6.21 -6.28
CA ARG A 48 -21.53 -5.53 -7.53
C ARG A 48 -22.41 -4.31 -7.28
N ALA A 49 -23.33 -4.38 -6.33
CA ALA A 49 -24.17 -3.24 -5.95
C ALA A 49 -23.35 -2.11 -5.31
N GLU A 50 -22.36 -2.44 -4.48
CA GLU A 50 -21.39 -1.47 -3.94
C GLU A 50 -20.52 -0.86 -5.06
N ALA A 51 -20.02 -1.68 -5.98
CA ALA A 51 -19.26 -1.22 -7.13
C ALA A 51 -20.09 -0.30 -8.04
N ALA A 52 -21.37 -0.62 -8.27
CA ALA A 52 -22.29 0.21 -9.05
C ALA A 52 -22.58 1.57 -8.37
N ARG A 53 -22.79 1.58 -7.05
CA ARG A 53 -22.93 2.82 -6.26
C ARG A 53 -21.66 3.66 -6.30
N SER A 54 -20.49 3.02 -6.19
CA SER A 54 -19.20 3.68 -6.30
C SER A 54 -18.99 4.28 -7.70
N ALA A 55 -19.30 3.52 -8.76
CA ALA A 55 -19.19 3.96 -10.15
C ALA A 55 -20.15 5.11 -10.49
N ALA A 56 -21.37 5.11 -9.93
CA ALA A 56 -22.35 6.17 -10.16
C ALA A 56 -21.95 7.53 -9.53
N SER A 57 -21.00 7.55 -8.59
CA SER A 57 -20.60 8.78 -7.87
C SER A 57 -19.35 9.47 -8.43
N VAL A 58 -18.60 8.80 -9.31
CA VAL A 58 -17.37 9.37 -9.88
C VAL A 58 -17.65 9.73 -11.34
N PRO A 59 -17.86 11.03 -11.68
CA PRO A 59 -18.01 11.44 -13.07
C PRO A 59 -16.81 10.96 -13.87
N SER A 60 -17.09 10.48 -15.10
CA SER A 60 -16.03 9.97 -15.97
C SER A 60 -14.94 11.02 -16.17
N PHE A 61 -13.71 10.57 -16.37
CA PHE A 61 -12.56 11.45 -16.58
C PHE A 61 -12.82 12.45 -17.73
N ASP A 62 -13.49 12.00 -18.79
CA ASP A 62 -13.88 12.84 -19.92
C ASP A 62 -14.95 13.88 -19.55
N ALA A 63 -15.86 13.57 -18.63
CA ALA A 63 -16.84 14.54 -18.13
C ALA A 63 -16.17 15.66 -17.30
N LEU A 64 -15.04 15.37 -16.64
CA LEU A 64 -14.27 16.36 -15.88
C LEU A 64 -13.29 17.16 -16.75
N LEU A 65 -12.68 16.54 -17.76
CA LEU A 65 -11.71 17.20 -18.66
C LEU A 65 -12.34 17.90 -19.85
N GLY A 66 -13.49 17.43 -20.33
CA GLY A 66 -14.20 18.04 -21.47
C GLY A 66 -14.39 19.55 -21.30
N PRO A 67 -14.92 20.04 -20.16
CA PRO A 67 -15.06 21.46 -19.91
C PRO A 67 -13.72 22.21 -19.79
N ALA A 68 -12.70 21.60 -19.17
CA ALA A 68 -11.40 22.23 -18.97
C ALA A 68 -10.60 22.35 -20.28
N LEU A 69 -10.68 21.34 -21.15
CA LEU A 69 -10.07 21.35 -22.48
C LEU A 69 -10.84 22.26 -23.44
N ALA A 70 -12.18 22.29 -23.37
CA ALA A 70 -13.00 23.21 -24.15
C ALA A 70 -12.78 24.68 -23.73
N ALA A 71 -12.59 24.95 -22.43
CA ALA A 71 -12.21 26.27 -21.93
C ALA A 71 -10.78 26.68 -22.33
N SER A 72 -9.93 25.70 -22.68
CA SER A 72 -8.60 25.92 -23.25
C SER A 72 -8.63 26.07 -24.78
N GLY A 73 -9.82 26.25 -25.37
CA GLY A 73 -10.01 26.47 -26.80
C GLY A 73 -9.25 27.68 -27.35
N PRO A 74 -9.03 27.72 -28.68
CA PRO A 74 -8.05 28.57 -29.34
C PRO A 74 -8.46 30.05 -29.31
N LEU A 75 -8.08 30.75 -28.24
CA LEU A 75 -7.80 32.17 -28.32
C LEU A 75 -6.65 32.33 -29.32
N ASP A 76 -6.94 32.94 -30.48
CA ASP A 76 -6.02 33.38 -31.55
C ASP A 76 -5.90 32.54 -32.84
N ALA A 77 -6.93 31.80 -33.25
CA ALA A 77 -6.98 31.29 -34.64
C ALA A 77 -7.53 32.29 -35.68
N ALA A 78 -8.05 33.46 -35.26
CA ALA A 78 -8.71 34.41 -36.17
C ALA A 78 -7.91 35.71 -36.45
N GLY A 79 -6.68 35.85 -35.93
CA GLY A 79 -5.98 37.15 -35.93
C GLY A 79 -4.80 37.34 -36.89
N ARG A 80 -4.25 36.30 -37.53
CA ARG A 80 -3.03 36.46 -38.36
C ARG A 80 -3.06 35.64 -39.65
N LEU A 81 -3.92 36.07 -40.58
CA LEU A 81 -3.61 35.96 -42.01
C LEU A 81 -2.54 37.01 -42.34
N SER A 82 -1.27 36.68 -42.11
CA SER A 82 -0.13 37.43 -42.62
C SER A 82 0.77 36.46 -43.38
N THR A 83 0.61 36.51 -44.71
CA THR A 83 1.61 36.28 -45.77
C THR A 83 2.68 35.22 -45.57
N ALA A 84 2.60 34.21 -46.45
CA ALA A 84 3.63 33.24 -46.77
C ALA A 84 5.00 33.86 -47.09
N ALA A 85 6.05 33.32 -46.49
CA ALA A 85 7.34 32.99 -47.12
C ALA A 85 8.23 32.28 -46.09
N ASP A 86 8.95 31.27 -46.56
CA ASP A 86 9.96 30.47 -45.87
C ASP A 86 9.49 29.59 -44.70
N THR A 87 9.30 28.32 -45.05
CA THR A 87 9.48 27.14 -44.21
C THR A 87 10.88 27.09 -43.59
N PRO A 88 11.06 27.30 -42.27
CA PRO A 88 11.97 26.48 -41.51
C PRO A 88 11.24 25.18 -41.23
N THR A 89 11.81 24.08 -41.72
CA THR A 89 11.57 22.75 -41.18
C THR A 89 11.50 22.88 -39.65
N PRO A 90 10.48 22.35 -38.94
CA PRO A 90 10.54 22.29 -37.50
C PRO A 90 11.66 21.32 -37.18
N GLU A 91 12.88 21.87 -37.06
CA GLU A 91 13.95 21.32 -36.26
C GLU A 91 13.28 20.91 -34.97
N ARG A 92 13.04 19.60 -34.90
CA ARG A 92 13.12 18.74 -33.74
C ARG A 92 13.93 19.49 -32.68
N ARG A 93 13.26 20.37 -31.93
CA ARG A 93 13.74 20.94 -30.69
C ARG A 93 13.95 19.70 -29.84
N ARG A 94 15.16 19.15 -29.94
CA ARG A 94 15.83 18.47 -28.87
C ARG A 94 15.72 19.48 -27.75
N HIS A 95 14.61 19.38 -27.00
CA HIS A 95 14.48 19.99 -25.71
C HIS A 95 15.78 19.62 -25.04
N ALA A 96 16.63 20.64 -24.86
CA ALA A 96 17.74 20.54 -23.96
C ALA A 96 17.10 20.00 -22.68
N PHE A 97 17.32 18.72 -22.42
CA PHE A 97 16.97 18.05 -21.18
C PHE A 97 17.89 18.65 -20.11
N GLY A 98 17.72 19.95 -19.83
CA GLY A 98 18.09 20.50 -18.55
C GLY A 98 17.18 19.77 -17.58
N LEU A 99 17.71 18.69 -16.99
CA LEU A 99 17.00 17.84 -16.05
C LEU A 99 16.29 18.76 -15.05
N PRO A 100 14.95 18.92 -15.13
CA PRO A 100 14.23 19.64 -14.09
C PRO A 100 14.57 18.96 -12.78
N HIS A 101 14.87 19.76 -11.75
CA HIS A 101 15.44 19.29 -10.51
C HIS A 101 14.62 18.11 -9.96
N PRO A 102 15.16 16.88 -9.97
CA PRO A 102 14.38 15.65 -9.74
C PRO A 102 13.70 15.65 -8.36
N TRP A 103 14.27 16.38 -7.40
CA TRP A 103 13.71 16.58 -6.07
C TRP A 103 12.38 17.35 -6.09
N ARG A 104 12.21 18.36 -6.96
CA ARG A 104 11.00 19.18 -7.00
C ARG A 104 9.83 18.36 -7.51
N THR A 105 10.07 17.53 -8.53
CA THR A 105 9.08 16.59 -9.05
C THR A 105 8.73 15.53 -8.02
N ALA A 106 9.73 14.95 -7.33
CA ALA A 106 9.48 13.99 -6.26
C ALA A 106 8.66 14.60 -5.10
N TRP A 107 8.98 15.83 -4.71
CA TRP A 107 8.25 16.59 -3.69
C TRP A 107 6.81 16.88 -4.10
N GLN A 108 6.59 17.40 -5.32
CA GLN A 108 5.25 17.64 -5.84
C GLN A 108 4.43 16.34 -5.88
N LEU A 109 5.07 15.23 -6.24
CA LEU A 109 4.42 13.93 -6.26
C LEU A 109 4.05 13.48 -4.84
N ALA A 110 4.95 13.62 -3.86
CA ALA A 110 4.68 13.33 -2.45
C ALA A 110 3.52 14.17 -1.89
N VAL A 111 3.51 15.49 -2.11
CA VAL A 111 2.42 16.38 -1.66
C VAL A 111 1.08 15.99 -2.27
N ARG A 112 1.06 15.64 -3.56
CA ARG A 112 -0.16 15.16 -4.22
C ARG A 112 -0.62 13.81 -3.67
N GLN A 113 0.30 12.91 -3.31
CA GLN A 113 -0.05 11.63 -2.69
C GLN A 113 -0.69 11.82 -1.30
N ILE A 114 -0.25 12.79 -0.50
CA ILE A 114 -0.86 13.11 0.80
C ILE A 114 -2.35 13.43 0.64
N VAL A 115 -2.69 14.30 -0.32
CA VAL A 115 -4.09 14.69 -0.60
C VAL A 115 -4.94 13.53 -1.10
N LEU A 116 -4.31 12.54 -1.75
CA LEU A 116 -4.98 11.36 -2.28
C LEU A 116 -5.12 10.21 -1.28
N MET A 117 -4.45 10.29 -0.13
CA MET A 117 -4.58 9.25 0.88
C MET A 117 -6.00 9.22 1.46
N PRO A 118 -6.50 8.03 1.87
CA PRO A 118 -7.78 7.94 2.56
C PRO A 118 -7.77 8.87 3.78
N GLY A 119 -8.74 9.79 3.86
CA GLY A 119 -8.82 10.74 4.97
C GLY A 119 -8.90 10.08 6.35
N ILE A 120 -9.34 8.81 6.41
CA ILE A 120 -9.39 8.00 7.64
C ILE A 120 -8.03 7.48 8.10
N TRP A 121 -7.01 7.42 7.24
CA TRP A 121 -5.70 6.86 7.59
C TRP A 121 -4.99 7.70 8.67
N ALA A 122 -4.91 9.02 8.47
CA ALA A 122 -4.24 9.92 9.39
C ALA A 122 -4.85 9.93 10.82
N PRO A 123 -6.17 10.09 11.00
CA PRO A 123 -6.76 10.07 12.34
C PRO A 123 -6.65 8.69 12.99
N LEU A 124 -6.74 7.60 12.21
CA LEU A 124 -6.58 6.25 12.75
C LEU A 124 -5.15 6.00 13.26
N ASN A 125 -4.13 6.38 12.48
CA ASN A 125 -2.73 6.26 12.91
C ASN A 125 -2.44 7.18 14.09
N ALA A 126 -2.91 8.43 14.07
CA ALA A 126 -2.76 9.34 15.21
C ALA A 126 -3.42 8.79 16.48
N ALA A 127 -4.65 8.28 16.39
CA ALA A 127 -5.33 7.64 17.51
C ALA A 127 -4.58 6.40 18.02
N GLY A 128 -4.00 5.60 17.12
CA GLY A 128 -3.17 4.45 17.47
C GLY A 128 -1.92 4.84 18.25
N PHE A 129 -1.14 5.81 17.75
CA PHE A 129 0.08 6.27 18.42
C PHE A 129 -0.20 6.98 19.75
N LEU A 130 -1.21 7.87 19.79
CA LEU A 130 -1.63 8.53 21.02
C LEU A 130 -2.17 7.52 22.03
N GLY A 131 -3.00 6.57 21.59
CA GLY A 131 -3.50 5.49 22.43
C GLY A 131 -2.38 4.63 23.01
N ALA A 132 -1.38 4.28 22.19
CA ALA A 132 -0.19 3.55 22.65
C ALA A 132 0.60 4.35 23.68
N THR A 133 0.77 5.65 23.48
CA THR A 133 1.49 6.55 24.40
C THR A 133 0.77 6.66 25.73
N VAL A 134 -0.54 6.93 25.71
CA VAL A 134 -1.38 7.00 26.92
C VAL A 134 -1.36 5.67 27.64
N LEU A 135 -1.57 4.56 26.93
CA LEU A 135 -1.55 3.23 27.52
C LEU A 135 -0.20 2.92 28.16
N ALA A 136 0.92 3.18 27.47
CA ALA A 136 2.26 3.00 28.02
C ALA A 136 2.51 3.84 29.28
N SER A 137 2.03 5.10 29.31
CA SER A 137 2.17 5.99 30.48
C SER A 137 1.41 5.52 31.73
N THR A 138 0.43 4.62 31.59
CA THR A 138 -0.33 4.10 32.74
C THR A 138 0.36 2.94 33.46
N TYR A 139 1.40 2.33 32.87
CA TYR A 139 2.08 1.19 33.47
C TYR A 139 3.22 1.62 34.39
N VAL A 140 3.26 1.06 35.61
CA VAL A 140 4.31 1.31 36.61
C VAL A 140 5.67 0.72 36.19
N GLN A 141 5.66 -0.34 35.37
CA GLN A 141 6.88 -0.99 34.88
C GLN A 141 7.34 -0.34 33.57
N GLU A 142 8.35 0.52 33.63
CA GLU A 142 8.92 1.23 32.48
C GLU A 142 9.28 0.31 31.30
N ARG A 143 9.87 -0.85 31.58
CA ARG A 143 10.26 -1.82 30.54
C ARG A 143 9.07 -2.38 29.77
N PHE A 144 8.00 -2.70 30.49
CA PHE A 144 6.77 -3.21 29.86
C PHE A 144 6.09 -2.12 29.02
N ALA A 145 6.06 -0.89 29.52
CA ALA A 145 5.53 0.27 28.80
C ALA A 145 6.26 0.49 27.45
N VAL A 146 7.59 0.50 27.48
CA VAL A 146 8.42 0.67 26.26
C VAL A 146 8.21 -0.49 25.28
N ARG A 147 8.13 -1.74 25.77
CA ARG A 147 7.87 -2.92 24.92
C ARG A 147 6.50 -2.86 24.26
N LEU A 148 5.46 -2.54 25.03
CA LEU A 148 4.09 -2.44 24.51
C LEU A 148 3.98 -1.33 23.47
N PHE A 149 4.55 -0.16 23.76
CA PHE A 149 4.60 0.96 22.82
C PHE A 149 5.31 0.55 21.53
N GLY A 150 6.51 -0.03 21.62
CA GLY A 150 7.27 -0.49 20.46
C GLY A 150 6.50 -1.50 19.61
N ALA A 151 5.85 -2.48 20.23
CA ALA A 151 5.03 -3.46 19.53
C ALA A 151 3.86 -2.80 18.76
N VAL A 152 3.20 -1.80 19.35
CA VAL A 152 2.12 -1.06 18.66
C VAL A 152 2.68 -0.22 17.51
N VAL A 153 3.82 0.44 17.70
CA VAL A 153 4.50 1.22 16.64
C VAL A 153 4.83 0.33 15.44
N VAL A 154 5.44 -0.84 15.66
CA VAL A 154 5.76 -1.80 14.59
C VAL A 154 4.51 -2.18 13.80
N LEU A 155 3.41 -2.47 14.49
CA LEU A 155 2.15 -2.86 13.87
C LEU A 155 1.53 -1.71 13.07
N LEU A 156 1.54 -0.49 13.58
CA LEU A 156 1.03 0.71 12.90
C LEU A 156 1.85 1.04 11.64
N VAL A 157 3.18 1.02 11.73
CA VAL A 157 4.08 1.27 10.59
C VAL A 157 3.90 0.19 9.52
N MET A 158 3.82 -1.08 9.91
CA MET A 158 3.54 -2.19 9.00
C MET A 158 2.17 -2.04 8.31
N PHE A 159 1.13 -1.69 9.08
CA PHE A 159 -0.21 -1.47 8.55
C PHE A 159 -0.24 -0.29 7.57
N GLY A 160 0.43 0.81 7.91
CA GLY A 160 0.63 1.96 7.03
C GLY A 160 1.28 1.56 5.70
N ALA A 161 2.38 0.80 5.75
CA ALA A 161 3.06 0.30 4.56
C ALA A 161 2.16 -0.58 3.68
N LEU A 162 1.41 -1.52 4.28
CA LEU A 162 0.47 -2.38 3.55
C LEU A 162 -0.71 -1.59 2.96
N MET A 163 -1.20 -0.57 3.67
CA MET A 163 -2.22 0.36 3.17
C MET A 163 -1.71 1.18 1.98
N ALA A 164 -0.44 1.61 2.00
CA ALA A 164 0.20 2.27 0.87
C ALA A 164 0.33 1.34 -0.35
N ALA A 165 0.52 0.05 -0.11
CA ALA A 165 0.70 -0.97 -1.15
C ALA A 165 -0.60 -1.47 -1.78
N SER A 166 -1.73 -1.35 -1.07
CA SER A 166 -3.00 -1.98 -1.45
C SER A 166 -3.46 -1.52 -2.86
N PRO A 167 -3.36 -2.40 -3.88
CA PRO A 167 -3.59 -2.01 -5.26
C PRO A 167 -5.08 -1.93 -5.64
N ARG A 168 -5.97 -2.39 -4.73
CA ARG A 168 -7.35 -2.76 -5.05
C ARG A 168 -8.41 -1.71 -4.70
N ARG A 169 -8.05 -0.62 -4.03
CA ARG A 169 -9.02 0.39 -3.54
C ARG A 169 -9.01 1.71 -4.28
N ASP A 170 -8.16 1.89 -5.29
CA ASP A 170 -8.08 3.17 -5.99
C ASP A 170 -8.75 3.07 -7.38
N PRO A 171 -10.02 3.52 -7.55
CA PRO A 171 -10.67 3.61 -8.86
C PRO A 171 -9.89 4.49 -9.85
N LYS A 172 -8.93 5.30 -9.36
CA LYS A 172 -8.05 6.13 -10.17
C LYS A 172 -6.93 5.34 -10.88
N ARG A 173 -6.83 4.02 -10.66
CA ARG A 173 -5.83 3.18 -11.32
C ARG A 173 -5.96 3.18 -12.84
N GLU A 174 -7.17 3.27 -13.36
CA GLU A 174 -7.42 3.39 -14.81
C GLU A 174 -6.85 4.70 -15.37
N VAL A 175 -6.94 5.79 -14.62
CA VAL A 175 -6.35 7.10 -14.97
C VAL A 175 -4.82 7.08 -14.84
N LEU A 176 -4.26 6.30 -13.91
CA LEU A 176 -2.81 6.18 -13.77
C LEU A 176 -2.14 5.41 -14.94
N PHE A 177 -2.89 4.60 -15.69
CA PHE A 177 -2.38 3.97 -16.90
C PHE A 177 -2.28 4.94 -18.09
N THR A 178 -3.01 6.06 -18.07
CA THR A 178 -2.93 7.09 -19.12
C THR A 178 -1.86 8.15 -18.81
N LEU A 179 -1.40 8.24 -17.56
CA LEU A 179 -0.37 9.20 -17.16
C LEU A 179 1.05 8.71 -17.51
N PRO A 180 1.95 9.60 -17.96
CA PRO A 180 3.34 9.27 -18.31
C PRO A 180 4.23 8.92 -17.09
N VAL A 181 3.66 8.79 -15.89
CA VAL A 181 4.41 8.52 -14.66
C VAL A 181 4.52 7.00 -14.44
N PRO A 182 5.72 6.46 -14.19
CA PRO A 182 5.86 5.04 -13.92
C PRO A 182 5.16 4.67 -12.59
N PRO A 183 4.41 3.55 -12.53
CA PRO A 183 3.65 3.15 -11.33
C PRO A 183 4.55 2.93 -10.11
N ALA A 184 5.79 2.48 -10.33
CA ALA A 184 6.79 2.33 -9.28
C ALA A 184 7.14 3.67 -8.60
N ALA A 185 7.17 4.79 -9.33
CA ALA A 185 7.45 6.10 -8.73
C ALA A 185 6.29 6.59 -7.86
N VAL A 186 5.05 6.37 -8.30
CA VAL A 186 3.85 6.69 -7.52
C VAL A 186 3.81 5.86 -6.24
N PHE A 187 4.05 4.56 -6.36
CA PHE A 187 4.14 3.64 -5.22
C PHE A 187 5.22 4.07 -4.23
N LEU A 188 6.44 4.33 -4.70
CA LEU A 188 7.55 4.75 -3.85
C LEU A 188 7.23 6.07 -3.14
N ALA A 189 6.72 7.07 -3.85
CA ALA A 189 6.38 8.35 -3.22
C ALA A 189 5.30 8.20 -2.15
N ARG A 190 4.25 7.43 -2.42
CA ARG A 190 3.19 7.16 -1.43
C ARG A 190 3.75 6.43 -0.22
N LEU A 191 4.56 5.39 -0.44
CA LEU A 191 5.22 4.65 0.64
C LEU A 191 6.12 5.56 1.48
N THR A 192 6.95 6.38 0.84
CA THR A 192 7.83 7.32 1.53
C THR A 192 7.03 8.29 2.38
N VAL A 193 5.95 8.87 1.86
CA VAL A 193 5.07 9.77 2.64
C VAL A 193 4.53 9.07 3.89
N VAL A 194 3.99 7.86 3.73
CA VAL A 194 3.39 7.10 4.83
C VAL A 194 4.43 6.73 5.88
N LEU A 195 5.55 6.13 5.46
CA LEU A 195 6.62 5.75 6.37
C LEU A 195 7.22 6.96 7.08
N CYS A 196 7.46 8.07 6.37
CA CYS A 196 7.98 9.29 7.00
C CYS A 196 7.00 9.86 8.03
N ALA A 197 5.71 9.90 7.72
CA ALA A 197 4.69 10.38 8.65
C ALA A 197 4.55 9.47 9.87
N ASP A 198 4.52 8.15 9.68
CA ASP A 198 4.41 7.17 10.76
C ASP A 198 5.65 7.20 11.67
N VAL A 199 6.86 7.24 11.09
CA VAL A 199 8.12 7.35 11.84
C VAL A 199 8.20 8.69 12.58
N ALA A 200 7.84 9.81 11.95
CA ALA A 200 7.82 11.12 12.61
C ALA A 200 6.85 11.15 13.79
N MET A 201 5.64 10.59 13.62
CA MET A 201 4.65 10.50 14.69
C MET A 201 5.13 9.59 15.83
N ALA A 202 5.68 8.43 15.50
CA ALA A 202 6.24 7.49 16.48
C ALA A 202 7.41 8.11 17.26
N MET A 203 8.29 8.87 16.61
CA MET A 203 9.37 9.62 17.27
C MET A 203 8.82 10.70 18.19
N ALA A 204 7.81 11.47 17.76
CA ALA A 204 7.16 12.47 18.59
C ALA A 204 6.53 11.83 19.84
N CYS A 205 5.83 10.70 19.67
CA CYS A 205 5.25 9.95 20.78
C CYS A 205 6.32 9.33 21.70
N SER A 206 7.43 8.85 21.14
CA SER A 206 8.57 8.34 21.91
C SER A 206 9.19 9.42 22.80
N ALA A 207 9.18 10.69 22.35
CA ALA A 207 9.67 11.82 23.14
C ALA A 207 8.72 12.24 24.27
N LEU A 208 7.45 11.81 24.24
CA LEU A 208 6.46 12.04 25.29
C LEU A 208 6.49 10.96 26.38
N LEU A 209 7.18 9.85 26.15
CA LEU A 209 7.34 8.80 27.16
C LEU A 209 8.46 9.16 28.13
N ASP A 210 8.13 9.19 29.42
CA ASP A 210 9.12 9.26 30.50
C ASP A 210 9.99 7.99 30.51
N GLY A 211 11.30 8.12 30.76
CA GLY A 211 12.19 6.96 30.90
C GLY A 211 13.64 7.19 30.42
N PRO A 212 14.32 6.16 29.87
CA PRO A 212 15.77 6.15 29.62
C PRO A 212 16.26 7.08 28.48
N GLY A 213 15.38 7.97 28.00
CA GLY A 213 15.62 8.88 26.90
C GLY A 213 14.92 8.46 25.61
N TRP A 214 14.45 9.44 24.84
CA TRP A 214 13.68 9.22 23.60
C TRP A 214 14.41 8.34 22.58
N TRP A 215 15.74 8.45 22.48
CA TRP A 215 16.52 7.67 21.52
C TRP A 215 16.55 6.17 21.85
N ALA A 216 16.61 5.81 23.14
CA ALA A 216 16.56 4.41 23.55
C ALA A 216 15.24 3.77 23.11
N VAL A 217 14.13 4.48 23.33
CA VAL A 217 12.80 4.08 22.87
C VAL A 217 12.74 3.99 21.35
N VAL A 218 13.24 4.97 20.61
CA VAL A 218 13.26 4.92 19.13
C VAL A 218 14.06 3.72 18.62
N SER A 219 15.25 3.50 19.18
CA SER A 219 16.14 2.42 18.75
C SER A 219 15.56 1.02 19.01
N SER A 220 14.64 0.89 19.97
CA SER A 220 14.03 -0.39 20.34
C SER A 220 12.95 -0.86 19.37
N TRP A 221 12.33 0.03 18.59
CA TRP A 221 11.29 -0.34 17.61
C TRP A 221 11.67 -0.04 16.15
N LEU A 222 12.65 0.83 15.90
CA LEU A 222 12.95 1.29 14.54
C LEU A 222 13.40 0.16 13.61
N GLY A 223 14.38 -0.65 14.04
CA GLY A 223 14.87 -1.80 13.27
C GLY A 223 13.77 -2.80 12.93
N GLU A 224 13.06 -3.28 13.95
CA GLU A 224 11.95 -4.22 13.80
C GLU A 224 10.83 -3.67 12.91
N SER A 225 10.42 -2.41 13.11
CA SER A 225 9.32 -1.79 12.34
C SER A 225 9.66 -1.68 10.85
N LEU A 226 10.87 -1.24 10.52
CA LEU A 226 11.35 -1.13 9.14
C LEU A 226 11.50 -2.50 8.49
N LEU A 227 12.04 -3.48 9.22
CA LEU A 227 12.18 -4.86 8.72
C LEU A 227 10.81 -5.50 8.48
N ALA A 228 9.89 -5.43 9.45
CA ALA A 228 8.55 -5.97 9.35
C ALA A 228 7.77 -5.31 8.20
N ALA A 229 7.80 -3.99 8.11
CA ALA A 229 7.12 -3.24 7.04
C ALA A 229 7.69 -3.54 5.66
N SER A 230 9.01 -3.59 5.50
CA SER A 230 9.66 -3.86 4.21
C SER A 230 9.46 -5.31 3.74
N LEU A 231 9.54 -6.29 4.65
CA LEU A 231 9.25 -7.69 4.35
C LEU A 231 7.78 -7.88 3.97
N ALA A 232 6.86 -7.29 4.75
CA ALA A 232 5.44 -7.34 4.48
C ALA A 232 5.13 -6.75 3.10
N LEU A 233 5.71 -5.59 2.79
CA LEU A 233 5.54 -4.91 1.51
C LEU A 233 6.07 -5.73 0.34
N ALA A 234 7.27 -6.27 0.48
CA ALA A 234 7.93 -7.06 -0.54
C ALA A 234 7.10 -8.29 -0.95
N LEU A 235 6.62 -9.05 0.04
CA LEU A 235 5.78 -10.22 -0.21
C LEU A 235 4.36 -9.85 -0.64
N ALA A 236 3.81 -8.74 -0.13
CA ALA A 236 2.51 -8.21 -0.56
C ALA A 236 2.49 -7.88 -2.05
N VAL A 237 3.54 -7.22 -2.55
CA VAL A 237 3.67 -6.82 -3.94
C VAL A 237 3.97 -8.02 -4.85
N ARG A 238 4.79 -8.96 -4.40
CA ARG A 238 5.25 -10.08 -5.25
C ARG A 238 4.25 -11.22 -5.34
N PHE A 239 3.56 -11.52 -4.25
CA PHE A 239 2.71 -12.70 -4.16
C PHE A 239 1.26 -12.32 -3.87
N SER A 240 0.96 -11.88 -2.64
CA SER A 240 -0.36 -11.40 -2.27
C SER A 240 -0.34 -10.58 -0.98
N PRO A 241 -1.30 -9.63 -0.79
CA PRO A 241 -1.39 -8.85 0.44
C PRO A 241 -1.48 -9.70 1.71
N ALA A 242 -2.15 -10.86 1.65
CA ALA A 242 -2.28 -11.77 2.79
C ALA A 242 -0.92 -12.37 3.20
N GLN A 243 -0.09 -12.78 2.23
CA GLN A 243 1.25 -13.30 2.52
C GLN A 243 2.17 -12.21 3.09
N GLY A 244 2.08 -10.99 2.57
CA GLY A 244 2.78 -9.84 3.15
C GLY A 244 2.39 -9.58 4.60
N ALA A 245 1.08 -9.49 4.88
CA ALA A 245 0.58 -9.30 6.24
C ALA A 245 1.00 -10.45 7.18
N ALA A 246 0.94 -11.69 6.72
CA ALA A 246 1.37 -12.85 7.51
C ALA A 246 2.86 -12.80 7.85
N ALA A 247 3.72 -12.44 6.88
CA ALA A 247 5.16 -12.36 7.11
C ALA A 247 5.57 -11.20 8.02
N GLY A 248 5.00 -10.01 7.82
CA GLY A 248 5.22 -8.89 8.74
C GLY A 248 4.68 -9.18 10.14
N GLY A 249 3.50 -9.79 10.22
CA GLY A 249 2.91 -10.24 11.48
C GLY A 249 3.76 -11.31 12.18
N ALA A 250 4.42 -12.19 11.44
CA ALA A 250 5.36 -13.16 12.00
C ALA A 250 6.61 -12.50 12.58
N VAL A 251 7.16 -11.48 11.91
CA VAL A 251 8.29 -10.68 12.45
C VAL A 251 7.86 -9.94 13.72
N TRP A 252 6.68 -9.32 13.71
CA TRP A 252 6.11 -8.66 14.88
C TRP A 252 5.89 -9.63 16.06
N LEU A 253 5.29 -10.80 15.81
CA LEU A 253 5.12 -11.83 16.83
C LEU A 253 6.47 -12.30 17.38
N LEU A 254 7.47 -12.44 16.52
CA LEU A 254 8.82 -12.82 16.94
C LEU A 254 9.44 -11.78 17.87
N GLY A 255 9.29 -10.48 17.56
CA GLY A 255 9.75 -9.39 18.43
C GLY A 255 9.01 -9.30 19.75
N VAL A 256 7.69 -9.49 19.73
CA VAL A 256 6.88 -9.59 20.95
C VAL A 256 7.32 -10.78 21.79
N VAL A 257 7.56 -11.96 21.24
CA VAL A 257 7.84 -13.18 22.02
C VAL A 257 9.30 -13.24 22.50
N SER A 258 10.26 -12.89 21.63
CA SER A 258 11.69 -13.23 21.78
C SER A 258 12.63 -12.01 21.78
N GLY A 259 12.09 -10.79 21.83
CA GLY A 259 12.91 -9.57 21.90
C GLY A 259 13.77 -9.50 23.17
N PRO A 260 14.64 -8.48 23.30
CA PRO A 260 15.48 -8.26 24.49
C PRO A 260 14.71 -8.23 25.82
N GLU A 261 13.39 -7.97 25.76
CA GLU A 261 12.45 -7.98 26.87
C GLU A 261 11.36 -9.04 26.67
N GLY A 262 11.63 -10.11 25.93
CA GLY A 262 10.69 -11.17 25.53
C GLY A 262 10.09 -11.94 26.70
N MET A 263 8.98 -12.65 26.45
CA MET A 263 8.33 -13.47 27.48
C MET A 263 9.09 -14.78 27.76
N PHE A 264 9.87 -15.25 26.80
CA PHE A 264 10.60 -16.51 26.88
C PHE A 264 12.06 -16.27 26.51
N SER A 265 12.96 -16.93 27.24
CA SER A 265 14.36 -17.01 26.84
C SER A 265 14.54 -18.22 25.94
N THR A 266 15.11 -18.01 24.75
CA THR A 266 15.45 -19.06 23.81
C THR A 266 16.92 -18.95 23.41
N PRO A 267 17.59 -20.05 23.04
CA PRO A 267 18.97 -19.98 22.53
C PRO A 267 19.07 -19.13 21.25
N ALA A 268 17.96 -18.88 20.56
CA ALA A 268 17.89 -18.05 19.37
C ALA A 268 17.81 -16.54 19.68
N ASP A 269 17.63 -16.12 20.94
CA ASP A 269 17.41 -14.71 21.31
C ASP A 269 18.55 -13.81 20.85
N THR A 270 19.80 -14.30 20.86
CA THR A 270 20.95 -13.53 20.38
C THR A 270 20.85 -13.22 18.89
N LEU A 271 20.44 -14.19 18.09
CA LEU A 271 20.24 -14.05 16.64
C LEU A 271 19.03 -13.17 16.35
N VAL A 272 17.91 -13.40 17.05
CA VAL A 272 16.68 -12.63 16.89
C VAL A 272 16.91 -11.18 17.28
N ASN A 273 17.57 -10.91 18.41
CA ASN A 273 17.88 -9.56 18.84
C ASN A 273 18.82 -8.86 17.85
N ALA A 274 19.81 -9.55 17.29
CA ALA A 274 20.67 -8.98 16.23
C ALA A 274 19.88 -8.62 14.95
N LEU A 275 18.86 -9.41 14.60
CA LEU A 275 17.99 -9.19 13.43
C LEU A 275 16.93 -8.10 13.65
N LEU A 276 16.41 -7.96 14.88
CA LEU A 276 15.34 -7.00 15.21
C LEU A 276 15.89 -5.66 15.70
N SER A 277 17.12 -5.64 16.21
CA SER A 277 17.77 -4.40 16.63
C SER A 277 18.09 -3.49 15.44
N THR A 278 18.13 -2.18 15.73
CA THR A 278 18.51 -1.16 14.75
C THR A 278 20.02 -1.22 14.51
N THR A 279 20.45 -2.01 13.52
CA THR A 279 21.85 -2.15 13.13
C THR A 279 22.04 -1.73 11.66
N PRO A 280 23.26 -1.39 11.23
CA PRO A 280 23.51 -1.08 9.82
C PRO A 280 23.07 -2.20 8.87
N TRP A 281 23.18 -3.47 9.30
CA TRP A 281 22.79 -4.63 8.51
C TRP A 281 21.27 -4.74 8.33
N THR A 282 20.49 -4.47 9.38
CA THR A 282 19.02 -4.50 9.28
C THR A 282 18.50 -3.38 8.38
N LEU A 283 19.18 -2.22 8.38
CA LEU A 283 18.90 -1.14 7.43
C LEU A 283 19.24 -1.52 5.98
N VAL A 284 20.40 -2.14 5.74
CA VAL A 284 20.79 -2.64 4.39
C VAL A 284 19.77 -3.67 3.89
N LEU A 285 19.36 -4.61 4.75
CA LEU A 285 18.35 -5.61 4.41
C LEU A 285 16.99 -4.96 4.10
N THR A 286 16.56 -3.99 4.91
CA THR A 286 15.33 -3.21 4.66
C THR A 286 15.39 -2.53 3.30
N VAL A 287 16.49 -1.85 2.98
CA VAL A 287 16.68 -1.18 1.69
C VAL A 287 16.65 -2.19 0.54
N ALA A 288 17.28 -3.35 0.71
CA ALA A 288 17.26 -4.42 -0.29
C ALA A 288 15.84 -4.96 -0.54
N LEU A 289 15.05 -5.17 0.52
CA LEU A 289 13.64 -5.61 0.43
C LEU A 289 12.77 -4.55 -0.25
N LEU A 290 12.94 -3.27 0.09
CA LEU A 290 12.22 -2.16 -0.55
C LEU A 290 12.59 -2.02 -2.03
N ALA A 291 13.87 -2.15 -2.36
CA ALA A 291 14.34 -2.14 -3.75
C ALA A 291 13.77 -3.32 -4.54
N TRP A 292 13.70 -4.50 -3.92
CA TRP A 292 13.09 -5.69 -4.52
C TRP A 292 11.59 -5.50 -4.76
N ALA A 293 10.84 -4.94 -3.79
CA ALA A 293 9.43 -4.58 -3.94
C ALA A 293 9.22 -3.58 -5.08
N ALA A 294 10.05 -2.54 -5.15
CA ALA A 294 10.00 -1.53 -6.21
C ALA A 294 10.33 -2.12 -7.60
N GLY A 295 11.28 -3.08 -7.66
CA GLY A 295 11.61 -3.81 -8.87
C GLY A 295 10.45 -4.67 -9.38
N ALA A 296 9.77 -5.38 -8.47
CA ALA A 296 8.58 -6.17 -8.81
C ALA A 296 7.47 -5.29 -9.42
N MET A 297 7.23 -4.10 -8.88
CA MET A 297 6.26 -3.13 -9.44
C MET A 297 6.61 -2.66 -10.85
N ARG A 298 7.89 -2.65 -11.24
CA ARG A 298 8.31 -2.32 -12.61
C ARG A 298 8.04 -3.46 -13.59
N SER A 299 8.23 -4.71 -13.17
CA SER A 299 8.05 -5.88 -14.05
C SER A 299 6.62 -6.07 -14.55
N PHE A 300 5.60 -5.68 -13.77
CA PHE A 300 4.19 -5.79 -14.16
C PHE A 300 3.82 -4.99 -15.42
N ARG A 301 4.61 -3.98 -15.82
CA ARG A 301 4.36 -3.21 -17.05
C ARG A 301 4.67 -3.98 -18.33
N LEU A 302 5.57 -4.97 -18.28
CA LEU A 302 6.10 -5.61 -19.48
C LEU A 302 5.25 -6.79 -19.96
N THR A 303 4.45 -7.39 -19.08
CA THR A 303 3.70 -8.62 -19.38
C THR A 303 2.29 -8.39 -19.90
N THR A 304 1.77 -7.16 -19.90
CA THR A 304 0.36 -6.84 -20.21
C THR A 304 0.13 -6.19 -21.57
N VAL A 305 1.11 -6.19 -22.47
CA VAL A 305 0.88 -5.81 -23.88
C VAL A 305 0.75 -7.10 -24.69
N PRO A 306 -0.46 -7.63 -24.90
CA PRO A 306 -0.66 -8.66 -25.91
C PRO A 306 -0.29 -8.03 -27.27
N GLN A 307 0.62 -8.69 -27.99
CA GLN A 307 0.87 -8.40 -29.40
C GLN A 307 -0.30 -8.86 -30.25
#